data_AF-A0A5K0WN97-F1
#
_entry.id   AF-A0A5K0WN97-F1
#
_cell.length_a   1.000
_cell.length_b   1.000
_cell.length_c   1.000
_cell.angle_alpha   90.00
_cell.angle_beta   90.00
_cell.angle_gamma   90.00
#
_symmetry.space_group_name_H-M   'P 1'
#
loop_
_entity.id
_entity.type
_entity.pdbx_description
1 polymer ?
#
loop_
_entity_poly.entity_id
_entity_poly.type
_entity_poly.pdbx_seq_one_letter_code
_entity_poly.pdbx_strand_id
1 'polypeptide(L)'
;MPIWKIIDKRWTGQLHQPLHAAAYYLNPAIRFSPTFKKDREVMHGLLDCINVLVEDSTEQDAVHNELDLYDSCFRNMGLLAAVRARTTMRP
;
A
#
# COMPACT_ATOMS: atom_id res chain seq x y z
N MET A 1 -19.62 -2.90 -25.48
CA MET A 1 -20.17 -4.16 -24.91
C MET A 1 -20.70 -3.90 -23.50
N PRO A 2 -21.99 -4.17 -23.22
CA PRO A 2 -22.67 -3.76 -21.98
C PRO A 2 -22.17 -4.49 -20.72
N ILE A 3 -21.63 -5.70 -20.85
CA ILE A 3 -21.15 -6.50 -19.70
C ILE A 3 -19.88 -5.92 -19.07
N TRP A 4 -18.95 -5.42 -19.88
CA TRP A 4 -17.71 -4.77 -19.40
C TRP A 4 -18.01 -3.53 -18.58
N LYS A 5 -19.03 -2.73 -18.94
CA LYS A 5 -19.44 -1.55 -18.14
C LYS A 5 -19.96 -1.92 -16.75
N ILE A 6 -20.64 -3.07 -16.63
CA ILE A 6 -21.15 -3.55 -15.33
C ILE A 6 -20.01 -4.08 -14.48
N ILE A 7 -19.08 -4.82 -15.09
CA ILE A 7 -17.87 -5.32 -14.44
C ILE A 7 -17.04 -4.13 -13.96
N ASP A 8 -16.69 -3.19 -14.84
CA ASP A 8 -15.94 -1.98 -14.49
C ASP A 8 -16.65 -1.23 -13.35
N LYS A 9 -17.96 -0.98 -13.42
CA LYS A 9 -18.67 -0.27 -12.35
C LYS A 9 -18.58 -0.97 -10.99
N ARG A 10 -18.67 -2.30 -10.96
CA ARG A 10 -18.54 -3.10 -9.72
C ARG A 10 -17.09 -3.13 -9.24
N TRP A 11 -16.15 -3.24 -10.17
CA TRP A 11 -14.72 -3.27 -9.94
C TRP A 11 -14.25 -1.91 -9.42
N THR A 12 -14.49 -0.81 -10.12
CA THR A 12 -14.26 0.58 -9.68
C THR A 12 -14.83 0.85 -8.28
N GLY A 13 -16.03 0.37 -7.96
CA GLY A 13 -16.63 0.56 -6.63
C GLY A 13 -15.96 -0.23 -5.48
N GLN A 14 -15.24 -1.32 -5.79
CA GLN A 14 -14.59 -2.20 -4.81
C GLN A 14 -13.05 -2.16 -4.85
N LEU A 15 -12.46 -1.77 -5.97
CA LEU A 15 -11.02 -1.77 -6.19
C LEU A 15 -10.37 -0.43 -5.86
N HIS A 16 -11.09 0.69 -6.03
CA HIS A 16 -10.67 2.01 -5.55
C HIS A 16 -10.97 2.19 -4.05
N GLN A 17 -10.95 1.09 -3.30
CA GLN A 17 -11.04 1.18 -1.85
C GLN A 17 -9.67 1.62 -1.34
N PRO A 18 -9.60 2.69 -0.52
CA PRO A 18 -8.36 3.15 0.11
C PRO A 18 -7.53 2.01 0.71
N LEU A 19 -8.21 1.03 1.31
CA LEU A 19 -7.59 -0.16 1.89
C LEU A 19 -6.84 -1.03 0.87
N HIS A 20 -7.34 -1.15 -0.36
CA HIS A 20 -6.65 -1.95 -1.39
C HIS A 20 -5.40 -1.25 -1.91
N ALA A 21 -5.48 0.08 -2.12
CA ALA A 21 -4.30 0.88 -2.45
C ALA A 21 -3.25 0.83 -1.34
N ALA A 22 -3.68 0.93 -0.07
CA ALA A 22 -2.81 0.79 1.08
C ALA A 22 -2.18 -0.60 1.17
N ALA A 23 -2.96 -1.67 0.97
CA ALA A 23 -2.44 -3.04 0.96
C ALA A 23 -1.44 -3.28 -0.18
N TYR A 24 -1.73 -2.77 -1.38
CA TYR A 24 -0.81 -2.83 -2.52
C TYR A 24 0.51 -2.10 -2.22
N TYR A 25 0.44 -0.93 -1.58
CA TYR A 25 1.61 -0.16 -1.18
C TYR A 25 2.43 -0.84 -0.08
N LEU A 26 1.77 -1.36 0.95
CA LEU A 26 2.41 -1.90 2.15
C LEU A 26 2.89 -3.34 1.98
N ASN A 27 2.40 -4.08 0.99
CA ASN A 27 2.83 -5.45 0.72
C ASN A 27 4.29 -5.47 0.22
N PRO A 28 5.25 -6.02 0.99
CA PRO A 28 6.66 -5.98 0.61
C PRO A 28 6.98 -6.78 -0.66
N ALA A 29 6.24 -7.85 -0.95
CA ALA A 29 6.40 -8.63 -2.17
C ALA A 29 6.08 -7.80 -3.42
N ILE A 30 5.13 -6.87 -3.28
CA ILE A 30 4.69 -5.98 -4.36
C ILE A 30 5.51 -4.70 -4.36
N ARG A 31 5.63 -3.99 -3.24
CA ARG A 31 6.32 -2.69 -3.08
C ARG A 31 7.74 -2.69 -3.64
N PHE A 32 8.47 -3.78 -3.44
CA PHE A 32 9.87 -3.94 -3.83
C PHE A 32 10.03 -4.81 -5.09
N SER A 33 8.94 -5.16 -5.76
CA SER A 33 8.98 -5.79 -7.08
C SER A 33 9.46 -4.79 -8.14
N PRO A 34 10.21 -5.22 -9.17
CA PRO A 34 10.54 -4.38 -10.33
C PRO A 34 9.32 -3.83 -11.08
N THR A 35 8.15 -4.45 -10.91
CA THR A 35 6.90 -4.06 -11.56
C THR A 35 6.06 -3.08 -10.75
N PHE A 36 6.51 -2.69 -9.55
CA PHE A 36 5.77 -1.78 -8.69
C PHE A 36 5.60 -0.41 -9.35
N LYS A 37 4.42 0.18 -9.15
CA LYS A 37 4.08 1.54 -9.60
C LYS A 37 3.51 2.35 -8.45
N LYS A 38 4.21 3.41 -8.07
CA LYS A 38 3.76 4.41 -7.09
C LYS A 38 2.97 5.51 -7.79
N ASP A 39 1.86 5.13 -8.42
CA ASP A 39 1.02 6.07 -9.16
C ASP A 39 0.15 6.90 -8.21
N ARG A 40 -0.39 8.03 -8.68
CA ARG A 40 -1.17 8.96 -7.86
C ARG A 40 -2.36 8.31 -7.17
N GLU A 41 -3.00 7.34 -7.83
CA GLU A 41 -4.13 6.60 -7.28
C GLU A 41 -3.74 5.77 -6.06
N VAL A 42 -2.58 5.10 -6.11
CA VAL A 42 -2.05 4.31 -4.99
C VAL A 42 -1.73 5.23 -3.81
N MET A 43 -1.11 6.39 -4.08
CA MET A 43 -0.80 7.35 -3.04
C MET A 43 -2.05 7.95 -2.40
N HIS A 44 -3.02 8.41 -3.18
CA HIS A 44 -4.27 8.92 -2.63
C HIS A 44 -5.01 7.86 -1.83
N GLY A 45 -5.13 6.64 -2.34
CA GLY A 45 -5.80 5.57 -1.62
C GLY A 45 -5.08 5.20 -0.31
N LEU A 46 -3.74 5.23 -0.27
CA LEU A 46 -3.00 5.04 0.99
C LEU A 46 -3.31 6.16 1.99
N LEU A 47 -3.26 7.42 1.56
CA LEU A 47 -3.53 8.59 2.42
C LEU A 47 -4.97 8.59 2.95
N ASP A 48 -5.95 8.32 2.08
CA ASP A 48 -7.35 8.19 2.44
C ASP A 48 -7.54 7.07 3.46
N CYS A 49 -6.81 5.96 3.33
CA CYS A 49 -6.88 4.85 4.27
C CYS A 49 -6.34 5.26 5.65
N ILE A 50 -5.22 5.97 5.69
CA ILE A 50 -4.62 6.46 6.94
C ILE A 50 -5.55 7.45 7.63
N ASN A 51 -6.11 8.40 6.88
CA ASN A 51 -7.07 9.39 7.40
C ASN A 51 -8.32 8.75 8.01
N VAL A 52 -8.77 7.62 7.46
CA VAL A 52 -9.92 6.87 7.98
C VAL A 52 -9.56 6.02 9.20
N LEU A 53 -8.35 5.46 9.25
CA LEU A 53 -7.93 4.52 10.29
C LEU A 53 -7.30 5.19 11.51
N VAL A 54 -6.73 6.37 11.36
CA VAL A 54 -5.97 7.07 12.41
C VAL A 54 -6.57 8.46 12.57
N GLU A 55 -7.34 8.67 13.63
CA GLU A 55 -8.00 9.96 13.90
C GLU A 55 -7.04 11.00 14.48
N ASP A 56 -6.05 10.56 15.26
CA ASP A 56 -5.09 11.45 15.93
C ASP A 56 -3.99 11.92 14.98
N SER A 57 -3.80 13.23 14.88
CA SER A 57 -2.83 13.82 13.96
C SER A 57 -1.38 13.52 14.31
N THR A 58 -1.04 13.35 15.60
CA THR A 58 0.32 12.98 16.00
C THR A 58 0.62 11.52 15.66
N GLU A 59 -0.37 10.64 15.79
CA GLU A 59 -0.25 9.26 15.31
C GLU A 59 -0.16 9.19 13.77
N GLN A 60 -0.90 10.03 13.04
CA GLN A 60 -0.77 10.13 11.58
C GLN A 60 0.66 10.53 11.18
N ASP A 61 1.23 11.55 11.83
CA ASP A 61 2.62 11.97 11.58
C ASP A 61 3.61 10.83 11.86
N ALA A 62 3.40 10.05 12.92
CA ALA A 62 4.21 8.88 13.23
C ALA A 62 4.09 7.79 12.13
N VAL A 63 2.89 7.52 11.64
CA VAL A 63 2.66 6.59 10.52
C VAL A 63 3.39 7.07 9.26
N HIS A 64 3.34 8.38 8.95
CA HIS A 64 4.07 8.93 7.82
C HIS A 64 5.59 8.74 7.95
N ASN A 65 6.14 8.99 9.12
CA ASN A 65 7.56 8.74 9.38
C ASN A 65 7.93 7.25 9.19
N GLU A 66 7.09 6.32 9.66
CA GLU A 66 7.30 4.88 9.48
C GLU A 66 7.20 4.45 8.01
N LEU A 67 6.36 5.09 7.19
CA LEU A 67 6.31 4.86 5.74
C LEU A 67 7.61 5.25 5.05
N ASP A 68 8.26 6.33 5.47
CA ASP A 68 9.57 6.74 4.93
C ASP A 68 10.68 5.75 5.31
N LEU A 69 10.62 5.22 6.55
CA LEU A 69 11.53 4.16 6.99
C LEU A 69 11.30 2.85 6.23
N TYR A 70 10.04 2.51 5.95
CA TYR A 70 9.66 1.36 5.14
C TYR A 70 10.20 1.49 3.72
N ASP A 71 9.99 2.64 3.07
CA ASP A 71 10.45 2.93 1.71
C ASP A 71 11.98 2.86 1.58
N SER A 72 12.70 3.39 2.58
CA SER A 72 14.16 3.35 2.64
C SER A 72 14.74 2.01 3.10
N CYS A 73 13.88 1.03 3.44
CA CYS A 73 14.29 -0.25 4.02
C CYS A 73 15.19 -0.08 5.25
N PHE A 74 14.94 0.93 6.08
CA PHE A 74 15.80 1.25 7.19
C PHE A 74 15.61 0.27 8.38
N ARG A 75 16.53 0.27 9.35
CA ARG A 75 16.52 -0.63 10.52
C ARG A 75 16.43 -2.11 10.12
N ASN A 76 15.54 -2.85 10.77
CA ASN A 76 15.39 -4.30 10.61
C ASN A 76 14.85 -4.69 9.23
N MET A 77 14.24 -3.77 8.49
CA MET A 77 13.67 -4.03 7.16
C MET A 77 14.74 -4.15 6.06
N GLY A 78 15.93 -3.62 6.32
CA GLY A 78 17.10 -3.71 5.44
C GLY A 78 17.99 -4.93 5.70
N LEU A 79 17.73 -5.67 6.79
CA LEU A 79 18.47 -6.90 7.09
C LEU A 79 18.27 -7.92 5.97
N LEU A 80 19.34 -8.62 5.59
CA LEU A 80 19.29 -9.63 4.52
C LEU A 80 18.20 -10.70 4.77
N ALA A 81 17.94 -11.04 6.04
CA ALA A 81 16.85 -11.95 6.39
C ALA A 81 15.47 -11.36 6.04
N ALA A 82 15.20 -10.10 6.39
CA ALA A 82 13.96 -9.41 6.06
C ALA A 82 13.80 -9.22 4.55
N VAL A 83 14.88 -8.88 3.83
CA VAL A 83 14.87 -8.74 2.36
C VAL A 83 14.51 -10.06 1.68
N ARG A 84 15.13 -11.18 2.09
CA ARG A 84 14.80 -12.52 1.56
C ARG A 84 13.36 -12.94 1.89
N ALA A 85 12.83 -12.44 3.00
CA ALA A 85 11.51 -12.79 3.46
C ALA A 85 10.37 -12.05 2.73
N ARG A 86 10.67 -10.95 2.01
CA ARG A 86 9.68 -10.10 1.31
C ARG A 86 8.72 -10.88 0.41
N THR A 87 9.21 -11.93 -0.25
CA THR A 87 8.44 -12.73 -1.22
C THR A 87 8.11 -14.13 -0.73
N THR A 88 8.59 -14.52 0.45
CA THR A 88 8.45 -15.88 0.98
C THR A 88 7.52 -15.96 2.19
N MET A 89 7.32 -14.85 2.90
CA MET A 89 6.28 -14.76 3.93
C MET A 89 4.91 -14.53 3.29
N ARG A 90 3.91 -15.26 3.79
CA ARG A 90 2.51 -15.07 3.39
C ARG A 90 2.01 -13.73 3.95
N PRO A 91 1.16 -13.00 3.20
CA PRO A 91 0.50 -11.81 3.73
C PRO A 91 -0.41 -12.13 4.91
#